data_AF-G5S9H4-F1
#
_entry.id   AF-G5S9H4-F1
#
_cell.length_a   1.000
_cell.length_b   1.000
_cell.length_c   1.000
_cell.angle_alpha   90.00
_cell.angle_beta   90.00
_cell.angle_gamma   90.00
#
_symmetry.space_group_name_H-M   'P 1'
#
loop_
_entity.id
_entity.type
_entity.pdbx_description
1 polymer ?
#
loop_
_entity_poly.entity_id
_entity_poly.type
_entity_poly.pdbx_seq_one_letter_code
_entity_poly.pdbx_strand_id
1 'polypeptide(L)'
;MQALRYIAAKGQQKAVIVYWDTLQSGKYNTTTKTLVWSDYRNEKLSSTDSLRYLVRFALVDVATGEWATWSPVNYEYNILQPLTGKTSATEQQIAQLKQNTFAAVVKDMVNRYQ
;
A
#
# COMPACT_ATOMS: atom_id res chain seq x y z
N MET A 1 -5.04 12.63 -19.22
CA MET A 1 -3.72 11.96 -19.26
C MET A 1 -2.78 12.41 -20.38
N GLN A 2 -3.24 13.17 -21.38
CA GLN A 2 -2.41 13.55 -22.54
C GLN A 2 -1.25 14.50 -22.22
N ALA A 3 -1.46 15.49 -21.33
CA ALA A 3 -0.42 16.44 -20.93
C ALA A 3 0.77 15.78 -20.22
N LEU A 4 0.50 14.88 -19.27
CA LEU A 4 1.55 14.16 -18.53
C LEU A 4 2.36 13.25 -19.45
N ARG A 5 1.69 12.52 -20.35
CA ARG A 5 2.36 11.69 -21.36
C ARG A 5 3.21 12.51 -22.32
N TYR A 6 2.73 13.68 -22.75
CA TYR A 6 3.47 14.57 -23.64
C TYR A 6 4.79 15.05 -23.00
N ILE A 7 4.76 15.40 -21.71
CA ILE A 7 5.96 15.78 -20.95
C ILE A 7 6.92 14.58 -20.83
N ALA A 8 6.40 13.40 -20.51
CA ALA A 8 7.20 12.17 -20.43
C ALA A 8 7.87 11.83 -21.77
N ALA A 9 7.14 11.96 -22.88
CA ALA A 9 7.65 11.76 -24.24
C ALA A 9 8.77 12.75 -24.59
N LYS A 10 8.59 14.04 -24.24
CA LYS A 10 9.64 15.06 -24.39
C LYS A 10 10.90 14.72 -23.60
N GLY A 11 10.73 14.15 -22.41
CA GLY A 11 11.82 13.64 -21.58
C GLY A 11 12.36 12.28 -22.01
N GLN A 12 11.95 11.75 -23.17
CA GLN A 12 12.34 10.43 -23.69
C GLN A 12 12.05 9.26 -22.73
N GLN A 13 11.05 9.41 -21.86
CA GLN A 13 10.61 8.37 -20.95
C GLN A 13 9.69 7.39 -21.69
N LYS A 14 9.91 6.09 -21.47
CA LYS A 14 9.10 5.02 -22.10
C LYS A 14 7.79 4.78 -21.36
N ALA A 15 7.78 5.01 -20.04
CA ALA A 15 6.61 4.80 -19.21
C ALA A 15 6.48 5.87 -18.13
N VAL A 16 5.25 6.08 -17.65
CA VAL A 16 4.94 6.88 -16.46
C VAL A 16 4.42 5.94 -15.39
N ILE A 17 4.97 6.04 -14.19
CA ILE A 17 4.49 5.32 -13.00
C ILE A 17 3.82 6.33 -12.08
N VAL A 18 2.56 6.05 -11.74
CA VAL A 18 1.81 6.78 -10.71
C VAL A 18 1.52 5.81 -9.58
N TYR A 19 1.73 6.23 -8.35
CA TYR A 19 1.43 5.42 -7.18
C TYR A 19 0.66 6.19 -6.14
N TRP A 20 -0.13 5.46 -5.36
CA TRP A 20 -0.81 6.00 -4.19
C TRP A 20 -0.88 4.92 -3.13
N ASP A 21 -0.81 5.36 -1.88
CA ASP A 21 -0.77 4.51 -0.73
C ASP A 21 -1.90 4.79 0.26
N THR A 22 -2.18 3.80 1.11
CA THR A 22 -3.20 3.91 2.15
C THR A 22 -2.81 3.04 3.33
N LEU A 23 -2.77 3.64 4.52
CA LEU A 23 -2.64 2.90 5.77
C LEU A 23 -4.04 2.52 6.27
N GLN A 24 -4.25 1.24 6.55
CA GLN A 24 -5.53 0.72 7.01
C GLN A 24 -5.39 -0.03 8.32
N SER A 25 -6.40 0.12 9.18
CA SER A 25 -6.61 -0.72 10.35
C SER A 25 -7.67 -1.77 10.07
N GLY A 26 -7.39 -3.00 10.52
CA GLY A 26 -8.29 -4.14 10.44
C GLY A 26 -8.84 -4.43 11.82
N LYS A 27 -10.16 -4.42 11.97
CA LYS A 27 -10.81 -4.82 13.23
C LYS A 27 -11.46 -6.17 13.06
N TYR A 28 -11.13 -7.09 13.96
CA TYR A 28 -11.75 -8.40 13.94
C TYR A 28 -13.20 -8.31 14.43
N ASN A 29 -14.14 -8.66 13.56
CA ASN A 29 -15.55 -8.74 13.93
C ASN A 29 -15.84 -10.17 14.40
N THR A 30 -16.13 -10.33 15.69
CA THR A 30 -16.42 -11.63 16.31
C THR A 30 -17.72 -12.27 15.82
N THR A 31 -18.68 -11.47 15.38
CA THR A 31 -19.97 -11.95 14.84
C THR A 31 -19.80 -12.53 13.44
N THR A 32 -19.11 -11.82 12.54
CA THR A 32 -18.90 -12.27 11.16
C THR A 32 -17.67 -13.16 11.01
N LYS A 33 -16.82 -13.25 12.04
CA LYS A 33 -15.51 -13.91 12.03
C LYS A 33 -14.59 -13.40 10.91
N THR A 34 -14.75 -12.14 10.52
CA THR A 34 -13.96 -11.50 9.44
C THR A 34 -13.20 -10.28 9.95
N LEU A 35 -12.06 -9.99 9.30
CA LEU A 35 -11.35 -8.73 9.46
C LEU A 35 -12.00 -7.66 8.59
N VAL A 36 -12.50 -6.60 9.22
CA VAL A 36 -13.06 -5.44 8.52
C VAL A 36 -12.00 -4.36 8.44
N TRP A 37 -11.64 -3.96 7.23
CA TRP A 37 -10.59 -2.97 6.97
C TRP A 37 -11.18 -1.57 6.77
N SER A 38 -10.55 -0.57 7.38
CA SER A 38 -10.88 0.85 7.21
C SER A 38 -9.62 1.70 7.19
N ASP A 39 -9.69 2.90 6.63
CA ASP A 39 -8.57 3.84 6.65
C ASP A 39 -8.20 4.21 8.09
N TYR A 40 -6.90 4.15 8.39
CA TYR A 40 -6.39 4.47 9.72
C TYR A 40 -6.49 5.98 9.98
N ARG A 41 -7.09 6.35 11.10
CA ARG A 41 -7.34 7.73 11.55
C ARG A 41 -6.72 7.99 12.92
N ASN A 42 -5.52 7.45 13.14
CA ASN A 42 -4.78 7.58 14.41
C ASN A 42 -5.54 7.06 15.64
N GLU A 43 -6.45 6.11 15.44
CA GLU A 43 -7.16 5.46 16.53
C GLU A 43 -6.26 4.55 17.35
N LYS A 44 -6.63 4.34 18.62
CA LYS A 44 -6.02 3.32 19.45
C LYS A 44 -6.46 1.94 18.97
N LEU A 45 -5.48 1.06 18.81
CA LEU A 45 -5.65 -0.30 18.33
C LEU A 45 -5.64 -1.25 19.53
N SER A 46 -6.47 -2.28 19.46
CA SER A 46 -6.53 -3.35 20.44
C SER A 46 -5.66 -4.54 20.00
N SER A 47 -5.45 -5.50 20.88
CA SER A 47 -4.67 -6.72 20.60
C SER A 47 -5.24 -7.59 19.48
N THR A 48 -6.52 -7.40 19.12
CA THR A 48 -7.19 -8.10 18.02
C THR A 48 -7.20 -7.29 16.72
N ASP A 49 -6.69 -6.06 16.75
CA ASP A 49 -6.64 -5.19 15.59
C ASP A 49 -5.33 -5.37 14.82
N SER A 50 -5.42 -5.21 13.50
CA SER A 50 -4.30 -5.38 12.57
C SER A 50 -4.00 -4.07 11.84
N LEU A 51 -2.78 -3.94 11.32
CA LEU A 51 -2.41 -2.85 10.41
C LEU A 51 -1.91 -3.41 9.11
N ARG A 52 -2.27 -2.73 8.02
CA ARG A 52 -1.69 -3.00 6.70
C ARG A 52 -1.44 -1.70 5.97
N TYR A 53 -0.42 -1.73 5.13
CA TYR A 53 -0.11 -0.64 4.22
C TYR A 53 -0.34 -1.15 2.81
N LEU A 54 -1.17 -0.42 2.07
CA LEU A 54 -1.51 -0.74 0.69
C LEU A 54 -0.80 0.26 -0.20
N VAL A 55 -0.19 -0.23 -1.27
CA VAL A 55 0.30 0.64 -2.33
C VAL A 55 -0.22 0.12 -3.66
N ARG A 56 -0.81 1.03 -4.42
CA ARG A 56 -1.39 0.75 -5.75
C ARG A 56 -0.63 1.56 -6.78
N PHE A 57 -0.52 0.99 -7.97
CA PHE A 57 0.23 1.58 -9.06
C PHE A 57 -0.63 1.62 -10.32
N ALA A 58 -0.40 2.66 -11.11
CA ALA A 58 -0.76 2.72 -12.51
C ALA A 58 0.53 2.89 -13.32
N LEU A 59 0.78 1.96 -14.25
CA LEU A 59 1.78 2.14 -15.29
C LEU A 59 1.09 2.63 -16.54
N VAL A 60 1.69 3.60 -17.21
CA VAL A 60 1.19 4.15 -18.47
C VAL A 60 2.32 4.08 -19.49
N ASP A 61 2.09 3.37 -20.58
CA ASP A 61 2.99 3.39 -21.72
C ASP A 61 2.89 4.74 -22.43
N VAL A 62 4.03 5.39 -22.64
CA VAL A 62 4.05 6.76 -23.17
C VAL A 62 3.67 6.80 -24.64
N ALA A 63 4.09 5.81 -25.42
CA ALA A 63 3.87 5.77 -26.87
C ALA A 63 2.40 5.50 -27.22
N THR A 64 1.83 4.44 -26.68
CA THR A 64 0.47 3.97 -26.95
C THR A 64 -0.56 4.69 -26.07
N GLY A 65 -0.23 4.92 -24.80
CA GLY A 65 -1.18 5.42 -23.81
C GLY A 65 -1.98 4.33 -23.11
N GLU A 66 -1.69 3.07 -23.41
CA GLU A 66 -2.22 1.96 -22.64
C GLU A 66 -1.75 2.07 -21.20
N TRP A 67 -2.62 1.65 -20.28
CA TRP A 67 -2.31 1.67 -18.88
C TRP A 67 -2.81 0.41 -18.19
N ALA A 68 -2.09 0.00 -17.17
CA ALA A 68 -2.44 -1.12 -16.31
C ALA A 68 -2.37 -0.66 -14.86
N THR A 69 -3.34 -1.12 -14.05
CA THR A 69 -3.30 -0.95 -12.60
C THR A 69 -3.10 -2.28 -11.92
N TRP A 70 -2.33 -2.28 -10.84
CA TRP A 70 -2.21 -3.44 -9.97
C TRP A 70 -1.84 -3.02 -8.55
N SER A 71 -2.08 -3.95 -7.63
CA SER A 71 -1.66 -3.89 -6.23
C SER A 71 -0.81 -5.12 -5.99
N PRO A 72 0.47 -4.98 -5.61
CA PRO A 72 1.30 -6.10 -5.19
C PRO A 72 0.72 -6.80 -3.94
N VAL A 73 1.32 -7.93 -3.57
CA VAL A 73 0.93 -8.69 -2.37
C VAL A 73 0.99 -7.77 -1.15
N ASN A 74 -0.13 -7.67 -0.43
CA ASN A 74 -0.23 -6.84 0.76
C ASN A 74 0.57 -7.46 1.90
N TYR A 75 1.43 -6.68 2.56
CA TYR A 75 1.94 -7.08 3.86
C TYR A 75 0.97 -6.68 4.95
N GLU A 76 0.55 -7.67 5.70
CA GLU A 76 -0.26 -7.49 6.90
C GLU A 76 0.66 -7.71 8.09
N TYR A 77 0.71 -6.71 8.99
CA TYR A 77 1.22 -6.94 10.32
C TYR A 77 0.01 -7.13 11.23
N ASN A 78 -0.13 -8.34 11.76
CA ASN A 78 -0.81 -8.48 13.04
C ASN A 78 -0.01 -7.65 14.03
N ILE A 79 -0.64 -6.67 14.69
CA ILE A 79 0.02 -5.90 15.74
C ILE A 79 0.19 -6.86 16.90
N LEU A 80 1.30 -7.58 16.91
CA LEU A 80 1.65 -8.43 18.02
C LEU A 80 2.17 -7.52 19.15
N GLN A 81 1.37 -7.44 20.23
CA GLN A 81 1.74 -7.35 21.67
C GLN A 81 1.28 -6.06 22.41
N PRO A 82 1.02 -6.11 23.75
CA PRO A 82 0.92 -7.23 24.71
C PRO A 82 -0.52 -7.45 25.25
N LEU A 83 -0.68 -8.47 26.09
CA LEU A 83 -1.93 -9.02 26.66
C LEU A 83 -2.90 -8.03 27.36
N THR A 84 -2.57 -6.75 27.53
CA THR A 84 -3.34 -5.82 28.36
C THR A 84 -3.25 -4.37 27.87
N GLY A 85 -4.27 -3.92 27.13
CA GLY A 85 -4.51 -2.49 26.84
C GLY A 85 -4.63 -2.13 25.36
N LYS A 86 -5.39 -1.06 25.05
CA LYS A 86 -5.42 -0.44 23.72
C LYS A 86 -4.26 0.55 23.59
N THR A 87 -3.42 0.39 22.58
CA THR A 87 -2.27 1.26 22.31
C THR A 87 -2.35 1.83 20.89
N SER A 88 -1.85 3.05 20.70
CA SER A 88 -1.68 3.59 19.36
C SER A 88 -0.53 2.88 18.65
N ALA A 89 -0.65 2.70 17.34
CA ALA A 89 0.48 2.26 16.52
C ALA A 89 1.66 3.21 16.72
N THR A 90 2.86 2.67 16.96
CA THR A 90 4.06 3.50 17.04
C THR A 90 4.46 3.95 15.64
N GLU A 91 4.95 5.19 15.49
CA GLU A 91 5.47 5.71 14.22
C GLU A 91 6.52 4.78 13.61
N GLN A 92 7.36 4.16 14.45
CA GLN A 92 8.35 3.15 14.03
C GLN A 92 7.70 1.92 13.37
N GLN A 93 6.59 1.42 13.92
CA GLN A 93 5.87 0.28 13.35
C GLN A 93 5.27 0.64 11.99
N ILE A 94 4.67 1.82 11.88
CA ILE A 94 4.11 2.33 10.61
C ILE A 94 5.23 2.51 9.58
N ALA A 95 6.37 3.10 9.97
CA ALA A 95 7.51 3.31 9.09
C ALA A 95 8.09 1.98 8.59
N GLN A 96 8.21 0.97 9.46
CA GLN A 96 8.69 -0.35 9.09
C GLN A 96 7.71 -1.07 8.14
N LEU A 97 6.42 -1.03 8.43
CA LEU A 97 5.37 -1.57 7.56
C LEU A 97 5.38 -0.89 6.17
N LYS A 98 5.53 0.44 6.14
CA LYS A 98 5.69 1.22 4.91
C LYS A 98 6.90 0.74 4.12
N GLN A 99 8.07 0.68 4.76
CA GLN A 99 9.32 0.27 4.12
C GLN A 99 9.22 -1.14 3.52
N ASN A 100 8.69 -2.10 4.26
CA ASN A 100 8.54 -3.48 3.79
C ASN A 100 7.58 -3.57 2.61
N THR A 101 6.50 -2.80 2.64
CA THR A 101 5.53 -2.73 1.52
C THR A 101 6.17 -2.17 0.26
N PHE A 102 6.87 -1.03 0.36
CA PHE A 102 7.58 -0.48 -0.80
C PHE A 102 8.66 -1.41 -1.35
N ALA A 103 9.38 -2.13 -0.49
CA ALA A 103 10.40 -3.07 -0.93
C ALA A 103 9.83 -4.20 -1.79
N ALA A 104 8.71 -4.82 -1.40
CA ALA A 104 8.12 -5.87 -2.24
C ALA A 104 7.41 -5.36 -3.47
N VAL A 105 6.79 -4.18 -3.38
CA VAL A 105 6.24 -3.50 -4.54
C VAL A 105 7.31 -3.29 -5.60
N VAL A 106 8.48 -2.76 -5.22
CA VAL A 106 9.57 -2.50 -6.17
C VAL A 106 10.07 -3.82 -6.74
N LYS A 107 10.21 -4.86 -5.90
CA LYS A 107 10.58 -6.21 -6.35
C LYS A 107 9.58 -6.78 -7.37
N ASP A 108 8.28 -6.67 -7.10
CA ASP A 108 7.21 -7.11 -8.02
C ASP A 108 7.23 -6.33 -9.33
N MET A 109 7.41 -5.01 -9.25
CA MET A 109 7.49 -4.14 -10.41
C MET A 109 8.69 -4.46 -11.29
N VAL A 110 9.88 -4.64 -10.71
CA VAL A 110 11.09 -5.00 -11.45
C VAL A 110 10.90 -6.34 -12.15
N ASN A 111 10.35 -7.35 -11.47
CA ASN A 111 10.10 -8.68 -12.05
C ASN A 111 9.13 -8.65 -13.24
N ARG A 112 8.22 -7.68 -13.29
CA ARG A 112 7.20 -7.59 -14.34
C ARG A 112 7.69 -6.85 -15.59
N TYR A 113 8.71 -5.99 -15.47
CA TYR A 113 9.12 -5.08 -16.55
C TYR A 113 10.62 -5.07 -16.86
N GLN A 114 11.44 -5.90 -16.19
CA GLN A 114 12.73 -6.35 -16.74
C GLN A 114 12.51 -7.39 -17.82
#